data_AF-A0A950QW16-F1
#
_entry.id   AF-A0A950QW16-F1
#
_cell.length_a   1.000
_cell.length_b   1.000
_cell.length_c   1.000
_cell.angle_alpha   90.00
_cell.angle_beta   90.00
_cell.angle_gamma   90.00
#
_symmetry.space_group_name_H-M   'P 1'
#
loop_
_entity.id
_entity.type
_entity.pdbx_description
1 polymer ?
#
loop_
_entity_poly.entity_id
_entity_poly.type
_entity_poly.pdbx_seq_one_letter_code
_entity_poly.pdbx_strand_id
1 'polypeptide(L)'
;MRVLVTLFVVSLSARAAAPTIDIKVDQAGYLPGFAKLAMVGWQDRAKPAAQNFTVRRADDNSVVLRGNLQPPVTDPDSGDSVQIADFSALRQNGMFYLEVPGVGRSWNFSIAPDVFRRAYYLAMRSFYGQRCGVAVDLSPEFPQYKHAACHLDGADHESAGKQGPHASAKGWHDAGDYGRYVVNGGISTGTILWTWELFQDRIRNIGLHIPES
;
A
#
# COMPACT_ATOMS: atom_id res chain seq x y z
N MET A 1 5.69 -18.23 -65.69
CA MET A 1 6.32 -17.26 -64.77
C MET A 1 5.40 -17.14 -63.55
N ARG A 2 5.70 -17.83 -62.45
CA ARG A 2 4.89 -17.80 -61.21
C ARG A 2 5.61 -16.94 -60.19
N VAL A 3 5.01 -15.80 -59.84
CA VAL A 3 5.53 -14.90 -58.81
C VAL A 3 5.06 -15.44 -57.46
N LEU A 4 6.00 -15.87 -56.62
CA LEU A 4 5.74 -16.17 -55.21
C LEU A 4 5.66 -14.85 -54.44
N VAL A 5 4.51 -14.55 -53.85
CA VAL A 5 4.35 -13.44 -52.92
C VAL A 5 4.51 -14.00 -51.52
N THR A 6 5.64 -13.70 -50.88
CA THR A 6 5.91 -14.06 -49.49
C THR A 6 5.24 -13.04 -48.58
N LEU A 7 4.17 -13.42 -47.88
CA LEU A 7 3.52 -12.58 -46.87
C LEU A 7 4.40 -12.54 -45.62
N PHE A 8 4.98 -11.39 -45.32
CA PHE A 8 5.61 -11.12 -44.02
C PHE A 8 4.52 -10.79 -43.00
N VAL A 9 4.24 -11.72 -42.08
CA VAL A 9 3.42 -11.43 -40.89
C VAL A 9 4.32 -10.70 -39.89
N VAL A 10 4.20 -9.38 -39.85
CA VAL A 10 4.83 -8.57 -38.80
C VAL A 10 4.01 -8.78 -37.52
N SER A 11 4.53 -9.59 -36.60
CA SER A 11 3.99 -9.69 -35.24
C SER A 11 4.27 -8.38 -34.50
N LEU A 12 3.32 -7.45 -34.55
CA LEU A 12 3.36 -6.24 -33.73
C LEU A 12 3.16 -6.70 -32.28
N SER A 13 4.23 -6.84 -31.51
CA SER A 13 4.14 -7.00 -30.07
C SER A 13 3.53 -5.72 -29.50
N ALA A 14 2.22 -5.73 -29.27
CA ALA A 14 1.52 -4.63 -28.61
C ALA A 14 2.14 -4.45 -27.23
N ARG A 15 3.00 -3.45 -27.09
CA ARG A 15 3.58 -3.07 -25.82
C ARG A 15 2.44 -2.59 -24.93
N ALA A 16 2.30 -3.16 -23.73
CA ALA A 16 1.30 -2.69 -22.79
C ALA A 16 1.43 -1.17 -22.61
N ALA A 17 0.30 -0.46 -22.56
CA ALA A 17 0.28 0.99 -22.38
C ALA A 17 1.10 1.40 -21.13
N ALA A 18 1.56 2.64 -21.03
CA ALA A 18 2.12 3.10 -19.76
C ALA A 18 1.00 3.20 -18.69
N PRO A 19 1.28 2.94 -17.41
CA PRO A 19 0.31 3.18 -16.35
C PRO A 19 -0.06 4.67 -16.26
N THR A 20 -1.32 4.96 -15.92
CA THR A 20 -1.86 6.32 -15.76
C THR A 20 -2.39 6.54 -14.35
N ILE A 21 -2.31 7.78 -13.85
CA ILE A 21 -2.90 8.23 -12.58
C ILE A 21 -4.43 8.27 -12.59
N ASP A 22 -5.05 8.25 -13.78
CA ASP A 22 -6.50 8.26 -13.94
C ASP A 22 -7.13 6.97 -13.37
N ILE A 23 -6.39 5.86 -13.34
CA ILE A 23 -6.87 4.55 -12.87
C ILE A 23 -6.22 4.21 -11.53
N LYS A 24 -7.04 4.21 -10.49
CA LYS A 24 -6.64 3.99 -9.09
C LYS A 24 -7.00 2.57 -8.67
N VAL A 25 -6.02 1.84 -8.17
CA VAL A 25 -6.12 0.48 -7.63
C VAL A 25 -5.49 0.44 -6.24
N ASP A 26 -5.84 -0.56 -5.43
CA ASP A 26 -5.09 -0.85 -4.21
C ASP A 26 -3.71 -1.38 -4.60
N GLN A 27 -2.66 -0.63 -4.25
CA GLN A 27 -1.28 -0.96 -4.58
C GLN A 27 -0.67 -2.00 -3.63
N ALA A 28 -1.26 -2.23 -2.45
CA ALA A 28 -0.96 -3.43 -1.69
C ALA A 28 -1.54 -4.64 -2.44
N GLY A 29 -2.81 -4.53 -2.83
CA GLY A 29 -3.55 -5.48 -3.66
C GLY A 29 -4.84 -5.96 -3.01
N TYR A 30 -5.36 -7.10 -3.45
CA TYR A 30 -6.71 -7.57 -3.09
C TYR A 30 -6.72 -9.01 -2.58
N LEU A 31 -7.61 -9.30 -1.63
CA LEU A 31 -7.86 -10.67 -1.18
C LEU A 31 -8.75 -11.42 -2.19
N PRO A 32 -8.46 -12.69 -2.53
CA PRO A 32 -9.22 -13.48 -3.50
C PRO A 32 -10.73 -13.51 -3.23
N GLY A 33 -11.10 -13.60 -1.94
CA GLY A 33 -12.47 -13.79 -1.48
C GLY A 33 -13.34 -12.53 -1.43
N PHE A 34 -12.75 -11.35 -1.55
CA PHE A 34 -13.35 -10.07 -1.14
C PHE A 34 -13.66 -9.18 -2.34
N ALA A 35 -14.35 -8.07 -2.05
CA ALA A 35 -14.62 -7.02 -3.03
C ALA A 35 -13.31 -6.44 -3.58
N LYS A 36 -13.30 -6.16 -4.89
CA LYS A 36 -12.14 -5.61 -5.61
C LYS A 36 -12.62 -4.53 -6.55
N LEU A 37 -12.32 -3.30 -6.21
CA LEU A 37 -12.76 -2.11 -6.93
C LEU A 37 -11.55 -1.34 -7.41
N ALA A 38 -11.63 -0.83 -8.63
CA ALA A 38 -10.75 0.21 -9.14
C ALA A 38 -11.59 1.43 -9.50
N MET A 39 -11.00 2.61 -9.35
CA MET A 39 -11.64 3.88 -9.66
C MET A 39 -10.99 4.48 -10.90
N VAL A 40 -11.80 4.85 -11.88
CA VAL A 40 -11.38 5.61 -13.06
C VAL A 40 -11.88 7.04 -12.85
N GLY A 41 -10.97 7.97 -12.57
CA GLY A 41 -11.29 9.34 -12.20
C GLY A 41 -10.76 10.37 -13.20
N TRP A 42 -11.50 11.44 -13.43
CA TRP A 42 -11.08 12.58 -14.26
C TRP A 42 -11.82 13.87 -13.89
N GLN A 43 -11.18 15.02 -14.16
CA GLN A 43 -11.72 16.35 -13.85
C GLN A 43 -12.52 16.97 -15.00
N ASP A 44 -12.08 16.79 -16.25
CA ASP A 44 -12.75 17.38 -17.41
C ASP A 44 -14.09 16.69 -17.69
N ARG A 45 -15.20 17.30 -17.27
CA ARG A 45 -16.55 16.77 -17.45
C ARG A 45 -16.98 16.63 -18.91
N ALA A 46 -16.26 17.24 -19.86
CA ALA A 46 -16.50 17.03 -21.28
C ALA A 46 -15.89 15.71 -21.80
N LYS A 47 -14.94 15.12 -21.07
CA LYS A 47 -14.36 13.81 -21.40
C LYS A 47 -15.43 12.73 -21.29
N PRO A 48 -15.64 11.92 -22.33
CA PRO A 48 -16.67 10.87 -22.30
C PRO A 48 -16.29 9.79 -21.29
N ALA A 49 -17.31 9.27 -20.61
CA ALA A 49 -17.18 8.11 -19.73
C ALA A 49 -16.74 6.88 -20.54
N ALA A 50 -15.83 6.10 -19.96
CA ALA A 50 -15.42 4.83 -20.55
C ALA A 50 -16.49 3.76 -20.29
N GLN A 51 -16.61 2.80 -21.21
CA GLN A 51 -17.68 1.80 -21.13
C GLN A 51 -17.24 0.49 -20.47
N ASN A 52 -16.06 0.00 -20.85
CA ASN A 52 -15.60 -1.33 -20.47
C ASN A 52 -14.17 -1.28 -19.92
N PHE A 53 -13.84 -2.34 -19.19
CA PHE A 53 -12.50 -2.58 -18.70
C PHE A 53 -12.12 -4.05 -18.89
N THR A 54 -10.83 -4.31 -18.83
CA THR A 54 -10.28 -5.66 -18.78
C THR A 54 -9.31 -5.78 -17.62
N VAL A 55 -9.26 -6.96 -17.00
CA VAL A 55 -8.16 -7.33 -16.11
C VAL A 55 -7.27 -8.28 -16.87
N ARG A 56 -5.97 -7.99 -16.87
CA ARG A 56 -4.96 -8.71 -17.63
C ARG A 56 -3.87 -9.22 -16.69
N ARG A 57 -3.35 -10.43 -16.94
CA ARG A 57 -2.16 -10.93 -16.21
C ARG A 57 -0.95 -10.10 -16.59
N ALA A 58 -0.11 -9.80 -15.61
CA ALA A 58 1.06 -8.94 -15.81
C ALA A 58 2.23 -9.62 -16.53
N ASP A 59 2.30 -10.96 -16.51
CA ASP A 59 3.39 -11.74 -17.10
C ASP A 59 3.22 -11.98 -18.61
N ASP A 60 2.00 -12.32 -19.05
CA ASP A 60 1.70 -12.71 -20.42
C ASP A 60 0.70 -11.77 -21.13
N ASN A 61 0.21 -10.74 -20.43
CA ASN A 61 -0.80 -9.78 -20.91
C ASN A 61 -2.12 -10.42 -21.36
N SER A 62 -2.40 -11.68 -21.00
CA SER A 62 -3.65 -12.34 -21.32
C SER A 62 -4.81 -11.71 -20.54
N VAL A 63 -5.97 -11.62 -21.19
CA VAL A 63 -7.18 -11.11 -20.54
C VAL A 63 -7.78 -12.22 -19.68
N VAL A 64 -7.95 -11.97 -18.39
CA VAL A 64 -8.56 -12.91 -17.43
C VAL A 64 -9.97 -12.50 -17.00
N LEU A 65 -10.32 -11.23 -17.18
CA LEU A 65 -11.67 -10.73 -16.91
C LEU A 65 -12.02 -9.61 -17.89
N ARG A 66 -13.29 -9.56 -18.30
CA ARG A 66 -13.89 -8.41 -18.98
C ARG A 66 -15.08 -7.94 -18.15
N GLY A 67 -15.26 -6.63 -18.05
CA GLY A 67 -16.39 -6.05 -17.33
C GLY A 67 -16.76 -4.68 -17.89
N ASN A 68 -17.91 -4.19 -17.44
CA ASN A 68 -18.38 -2.84 -17.74
C ASN A 68 -18.10 -1.92 -16.56
N LEU A 69 -17.69 -0.69 -16.85
CA LEU A 69 -17.61 0.35 -15.84
C LEU A 69 -19.02 0.74 -15.41
N GLN A 70 -19.19 1.03 -14.12
CA GLN A 70 -20.42 1.64 -13.63
C GLN A 70 -20.61 3.05 -14.23
N PRO A 71 -21.85 3.59 -14.25
CA PRO A 71 -22.09 4.96 -14.67
C PRO A 71 -21.22 5.96 -13.88
N PRO A 72 -20.80 7.08 -14.51
CA PRO A 72 -20.02 8.10 -13.82
C PRO A 72 -20.83 8.74 -12.69
N VAL A 73 -20.19 8.93 -11.55
CA VAL A 73 -20.71 9.67 -10.41
C VAL A 73 -19.75 10.81 -10.10
N THR A 74 -20.26 11.97 -9.69
CA THR A 74 -19.42 13.05 -9.16
C THR A 74 -19.05 12.74 -7.71
N ASP A 75 -17.77 12.66 -7.41
CA ASP A 75 -17.27 12.53 -6.05
C ASP A 75 -17.30 13.90 -5.35
N PRO A 76 -18.06 14.09 -4.26
CA PRO A 76 -18.19 15.39 -3.60
C PRO A 76 -16.91 15.84 -2.88
N ASP A 77 -16.05 14.90 -2.48
CA ASP A 77 -14.84 15.20 -1.71
C ASP A 77 -13.72 15.76 -2.62
N SER A 78 -13.53 15.16 -3.80
CA SER A 78 -12.53 15.62 -4.78
C SER A 78 -13.07 16.55 -5.87
N GLY A 79 -14.37 16.46 -6.18
CA GLY A 79 -14.99 17.12 -7.34
C GLY A 79 -14.83 16.36 -8.67
N ASP A 80 -14.09 15.25 -8.68
CA ASP A 80 -13.84 14.42 -9.87
C ASP A 80 -15.11 13.70 -10.34
N SER A 81 -15.17 13.39 -11.64
CA SER A 81 -16.05 12.33 -12.14
C SER A 81 -15.35 10.98 -11.96
N VAL A 82 -16.06 10.00 -11.39
CA VAL A 82 -15.51 8.69 -11.05
C VAL A 82 -16.40 7.59 -11.62
N GLN A 83 -15.78 6.58 -12.22
CA GLN A 83 -16.42 5.30 -12.55
C GLN A 83 -15.77 4.18 -11.77
N ILE A 84 -16.58 3.22 -11.34
CA ILE A 84 -16.10 2.03 -10.63
C ILE A 84 -15.98 0.86 -11.61
N ALA A 85 -14.82 0.22 -11.61
CA ALA A 85 -14.64 -1.11 -12.16
C ALA A 85 -14.67 -2.14 -11.02
N ASP A 86 -15.73 -2.94 -10.96
CA ASP A 86 -15.83 -4.06 -10.03
C ASP A 86 -15.34 -5.35 -10.69
N PHE A 87 -14.21 -5.86 -10.20
CA PHE A 87 -13.60 -7.11 -10.66
C PHE A 87 -13.56 -8.17 -9.55
N SER A 88 -14.49 -8.09 -8.59
CA SER A 88 -14.59 -9.00 -7.45
C SER A 88 -14.73 -10.46 -7.86
N ALA A 89 -15.29 -10.72 -9.05
CA ALA A 89 -15.41 -12.06 -9.64
C ALA A 89 -14.05 -12.74 -9.91
N LEU A 90 -12.97 -11.98 -10.10
CA LEU A 90 -11.62 -12.54 -10.25
C LEU A 90 -11.11 -13.00 -8.88
N ARG A 91 -11.01 -14.32 -8.69
CA ARG A 91 -10.50 -14.95 -7.46
C ARG A 91 -9.13 -15.61 -7.62
N GLN A 92 -8.61 -15.65 -8.85
CA GLN A 92 -7.32 -16.28 -9.13
C GLN A 92 -6.18 -15.47 -8.52
N ASN A 93 -5.27 -16.14 -7.82
CA ASN A 93 -4.06 -15.50 -7.30
C ASN A 93 -3.12 -15.12 -8.45
N GLY A 94 -2.43 -13.99 -8.32
CA GLY A 94 -1.43 -13.57 -9.30
C GLY A 94 -1.20 -12.06 -9.33
N MET A 95 -0.39 -11.64 -10.29
CA MET A 95 -0.14 -10.23 -10.60
C MET A 95 -0.96 -9.81 -11.81
N PHE A 96 -1.69 -8.72 -11.67
CA PHE A 96 -2.61 -8.24 -12.68
C PHE A 96 -2.47 -6.74 -12.89
N TYR A 97 -3.10 -6.24 -13.94
CA TYR A 97 -3.40 -4.84 -14.12
C TYR A 97 -4.76 -4.67 -14.79
N LEU A 98 -5.36 -3.51 -14.59
CA LEU A 98 -6.62 -3.13 -15.21
C LEU A 98 -6.33 -2.24 -16.43
N GLU A 99 -7.04 -2.46 -17.53
CA GLU A 99 -6.93 -1.69 -18.77
C GLU A 99 -8.31 -1.19 -19.20
N VAL A 100 -8.41 0.11 -19.46
CA VAL A 100 -9.63 0.80 -19.88
C VAL A 100 -9.36 1.47 -21.24
N PRO A 101 -10.00 1.01 -22.33
CA PRO A 101 -9.83 1.61 -23.64
C PRO A 101 -10.13 3.11 -23.63
N GLY A 102 -9.25 3.91 -24.26
CA GLY A 102 -9.36 5.36 -24.29
C GLY A 102 -8.88 6.09 -23.01
N VAL A 103 -8.52 5.35 -21.95
CA VAL A 103 -7.97 5.93 -20.71
C VAL A 103 -6.53 5.46 -20.47
N GLY A 104 -6.27 4.16 -20.53
CA GLY A 104 -4.93 3.58 -20.28
C GLY A 104 -4.99 2.34 -19.40
N ARG A 105 -3.92 2.07 -18.65
CA ARG A 105 -3.85 0.97 -17.68
C ARG A 105 -3.48 1.43 -16.27
N SER A 106 -3.79 0.62 -15.27
CA SER A 106 -3.33 0.81 -13.89
C SER A 106 -1.86 0.38 -13.71
N TRP A 107 -1.28 0.70 -12.55
CA TRP A 107 -0.13 -0.05 -12.04
C TRP A 107 -0.51 -1.51 -11.78
N ASN A 108 0.52 -2.37 -11.71
CA ASN A 108 0.33 -3.76 -11.34
C ASN A 108 -0.18 -3.84 -9.90
N PHE A 109 -1.06 -4.79 -9.64
CA PHE A 109 -1.55 -5.14 -8.31
C PHE A 109 -1.60 -6.65 -8.14
N SER A 110 -1.50 -7.10 -6.88
CA SER A 110 -1.57 -8.50 -6.51
C SER A 110 -3.00 -8.91 -6.15
N ILE A 111 -3.39 -10.13 -6.49
CA ILE A 111 -4.48 -10.84 -5.81
C ILE A 111 -3.85 -12.02 -5.09
N ALA A 112 -3.90 -12.03 -3.75
CA ALA A 112 -3.24 -13.05 -2.95
C ALA A 112 -3.83 -13.11 -1.53
N PRO A 113 -3.80 -14.29 -0.85
CA PRO A 113 -4.33 -14.42 0.51
C PRO A 113 -3.53 -13.65 1.57
N ASP A 114 -2.29 -13.27 1.28
CA ASP A 114 -1.34 -12.62 2.18
C ASP A 114 -0.97 -11.19 1.73
N VAL A 115 -1.80 -10.58 0.88
CA VAL A 115 -1.51 -9.29 0.21
C VAL A 115 -1.19 -8.13 1.18
N PHE A 116 -1.78 -8.16 2.38
CA PHE A 116 -1.54 -7.15 3.42
C PHE A 116 -0.39 -7.49 4.38
N ARG A 117 0.23 -8.67 4.27
CA ARG A 117 1.31 -9.11 5.16
C ARG A 117 2.47 -8.13 5.15
N ARG A 118 2.84 -7.64 3.96
CA ARG A 118 3.93 -6.67 3.81
C ARG A 118 3.59 -5.31 4.42
N ALA A 119 2.38 -4.81 4.19
CA ALA A 119 1.92 -3.54 4.75
C ALA A 119 1.92 -3.60 6.29
N TYR A 120 1.39 -4.69 6.87
CA TYR A 120 1.42 -4.92 8.30
C TYR A 120 2.85 -4.97 8.86
N TYR A 121 3.74 -5.75 8.22
CA TYR A 121 5.15 -5.83 8.61
C TYR A 121 5.83 -4.44 8.64
N LEU A 122 5.62 -3.63 7.61
CA LEU A 122 6.18 -2.27 7.54
C LEU A 122 5.59 -1.34 8.59
N ALA A 123 4.27 -1.38 8.79
CA ALA A 123 3.58 -0.59 9.81
C ALA A 123 4.06 -0.94 11.23
N MET A 124 4.28 -2.22 11.52
CA MET A 124 4.83 -2.62 12.84
C MET A 124 6.31 -2.29 12.97
N ARG A 125 7.10 -2.44 11.89
CA ARG A 125 8.53 -2.06 11.91
C ARG A 125 8.75 -0.57 12.05
N SER A 126 7.81 0.28 11.65
CA SER A 126 7.95 1.73 11.87
C SER A 126 8.02 2.06 13.37
N PHE A 127 7.32 1.34 14.25
CA PHE A 127 7.46 1.50 15.71
C PHE A 127 8.86 1.13 16.21
N TYR A 128 9.55 0.16 15.58
CA TYR A 128 10.96 -0.07 15.87
C TYR A 128 11.82 1.11 15.41
N GLY A 129 11.54 1.62 14.20
CA GLY A 129 12.15 2.83 13.65
C GLY A 129 12.03 4.06 14.55
N GLN A 130 10.91 4.19 15.27
CA GLN A 130 10.61 5.32 16.16
C GLN A 130 11.12 5.13 17.60
N ARG A 131 11.85 4.05 17.94
CA ARG A 131 12.29 3.85 19.34
C ARG A 131 13.25 4.96 19.79
N CYS A 132 12.97 5.51 20.97
CA CYS A 132 13.77 6.51 21.65
C CYS A 132 14.60 5.89 22.78
N GLY A 133 15.75 6.46 23.13
CA GLY A 133 16.62 5.97 24.21
C GLY A 133 17.45 4.74 23.84
N VAL A 134 17.45 4.32 22.58
CA VAL A 134 18.17 3.14 22.08
C VAL A 134 18.74 3.41 20.69
N ALA A 135 19.79 2.67 20.31
CA ALA A 135 20.21 2.64 18.91
C ALA A 135 19.19 1.86 18.08
N VAL A 136 18.93 2.33 16.86
CA VAL A 136 18.02 1.72 15.90
C VAL A 136 18.79 1.41 14.63
N ASP A 137 18.59 0.22 14.07
CA ASP A 137 19.17 -0.19 12.79
C ASP A 137 18.16 -1.05 12.03
N LEU A 138 17.59 -0.50 10.94
CA LEU A 138 16.61 -1.22 10.12
C LEU A 138 17.24 -2.11 9.03
N SER A 139 18.54 -2.36 9.11
CA SER A 139 19.25 -3.32 8.24
C SER A 139 18.68 -4.75 8.31
N PRO A 140 18.89 -5.59 7.28
CA PRO A 140 19.56 -5.27 6.01
C PRO A 140 18.63 -4.63 4.97
N GLU A 141 17.32 -4.61 5.22
CA GLU A 141 16.33 -4.17 4.23
C GLU A 141 16.34 -2.66 4.01
N PHE A 142 16.64 -1.90 5.07
CA PHE A 142 16.61 -0.45 5.10
C PHE A 142 17.92 0.09 5.71
N PRO A 143 19.10 -0.22 5.12
CA PRO A 143 20.40 0.00 5.76
C PRO A 143 20.77 1.48 5.96
N GLN A 144 20.10 2.38 5.24
CA GLN A 144 20.23 3.83 5.42
C GLN A 144 19.44 4.37 6.63
N TYR A 145 18.49 3.60 7.16
CA TYR A 145 17.65 4.01 8.28
C TYR A 145 18.19 3.43 9.58
N LYS A 146 19.15 4.14 10.16
CA LYS A 146 19.78 3.80 11.44
C LYS A 146 20.27 5.05 12.16
N HIS A 147 20.29 5.00 13.48
CA HIS A 147 20.87 6.05 14.32
C HIS A 147 21.44 5.48 15.62
N ALA A 148 22.44 6.16 16.19
CA ALA A 148 22.94 5.86 17.53
C ALA A 148 21.86 6.14 18.60
N ALA A 149 22.09 5.69 19.83
CA ALA A 149 21.14 5.95 20.91
C ALA A 149 20.94 7.46 21.13
N CYS A 150 19.67 7.88 21.25
CA CYS A 150 19.28 9.29 21.32
C CYS A 150 18.49 9.57 22.61
N HIS A 151 18.51 10.83 23.07
CA HIS A 151 17.74 11.30 24.24
C HIS A 151 17.90 10.38 25.46
N LEU A 152 19.14 10.13 25.87
CA LEU A 152 19.46 9.24 27.01
C LEU A 152 19.14 9.88 28.36
N ASP A 153 19.15 11.22 28.40
CA ASP A 153 18.75 12.01 29.54
C ASP A 153 17.26 12.41 29.40
N GLY A 154 16.50 12.21 30.45
CA GLY A 154 15.15 12.74 30.60
C GLY A 154 15.16 14.10 31.29
N ALA A 155 13.98 14.72 31.39
CA ALA A 155 13.80 15.99 32.07
C ALA A 155 12.57 15.91 32.98
N ASP A 156 12.73 16.42 34.21
CA ASP A 156 11.61 16.71 35.09
C ASP A 156 11.16 18.16 34.85
N HIS A 157 9.84 18.39 34.81
CA HIS A 157 9.31 19.76 34.79
C HIS A 157 9.55 20.43 36.14
N GLU A 158 9.76 21.75 36.17
CA GLU A 158 10.05 22.50 37.41
C GLU A 158 8.98 22.29 38.50
N SER A 159 7.72 22.14 38.10
CA SER A 159 6.60 21.86 39.01
C SER A 159 6.69 20.51 39.73
N ALA A 160 7.56 19.60 39.30
CA ALA A 160 7.81 18.34 40.00
C ALA A 160 8.64 18.52 41.28
N GLY A 161 9.26 19.69 41.48
CA GLY A 161 10.13 19.97 42.63
C GLY A 161 11.37 19.08 42.69
N LYS A 162 11.70 18.39 41.59
CA LYS A 162 12.85 17.48 41.47
C LYS A 162 14.02 18.19 40.81
N GLN A 163 15.22 17.83 41.22
CA GLN A 163 16.48 18.34 40.68
C GLN A 163 17.43 17.16 40.44
N GLY A 164 18.37 17.34 39.53
CA GLY A 164 19.37 16.34 39.20
C GLY A 164 19.02 15.49 37.96
N PRO A 165 19.89 14.55 37.61
CA PRO A 165 19.74 13.76 36.39
C PRO A 165 18.51 12.86 36.46
N HIS A 166 17.73 12.85 35.38
CA HIS A 166 16.62 11.94 35.20
C HIS A 166 16.96 11.01 34.03
N ALA A 167 16.85 9.70 34.21
CA ALA A 167 17.10 8.76 33.11
C ALA A 167 15.93 8.76 32.12
N SER A 168 16.22 8.77 30.82
CA SER A 168 15.17 8.74 29.81
C SER A 168 14.40 7.42 29.79
N ALA A 169 13.07 7.50 29.93
CA ALA A 169 12.17 6.35 29.93
C ALA A 169 11.82 5.88 28.50
N LYS A 170 12.82 5.47 27.70
CA LYS A 170 12.68 4.85 26.35
C LYS A 170 11.43 5.32 25.56
N GLY A 171 10.59 4.42 25.05
CA GLY A 171 9.36 4.77 24.32
C GLY A 171 9.57 5.03 22.83
N TRP A 172 8.61 5.69 22.20
CA TRP A 172 8.61 6.03 20.78
C TRP A 172 8.54 7.54 20.56
N HIS A 173 9.34 8.05 19.63
CA HIS A 173 9.12 9.37 19.05
C HIS A 173 7.72 9.42 18.44
N ASP A 174 6.94 10.43 18.81
CA ASP A 174 5.50 10.46 18.56
C ASP A 174 5.14 10.69 17.09
N ALA A 175 5.91 11.52 16.40
CA ALA A 175 5.66 11.86 15.01
C ALA A 175 6.98 12.18 14.29
N GLY A 176 7.00 13.28 13.53
CA GLY A 176 8.21 13.78 12.87
C GLY A 176 9.17 14.52 13.81
N ASP A 177 8.73 14.82 15.04
CA ASP A 177 9.57 15.33 16.12
C ASP A 177 9.98 14.20 17.09
N TYR A 178 10.82 14.53 18.08
CA TYR A 178 11.35 13.56 19.05
C TYR A 178 10.63 13.55 20.40
N GLY A 179 9.50 14.27 20.51
CA GLY A 179 8.64 14.25 21.67
C GLY A 179 8.04 12.87 21.93
N ARG A 180 7.62 12.64 23.18
CA ARG A 180 6.97 11.41 23.64
C ARG A 180 5.75 11.81 24.46
N TYR A 181 4.56 11.44 24.01
CA TYR A 181 3.31 11.94 24.59
C TYR A 181 2.43 10.78 25.09
N VAL A 182 2.07 10.81 26.38
CA VAL A 182 1.33 9.71 27.02
C VAL A 182 -0.05 9.52 26.40
N VAL A 183 -0.74 10.60 26.01
CA VAL A 183 -2.09 10.50 25.41
C VAL A 183 -2.07 9.71 24.10
N ASN A 184 -1.19 10.09 23.17
CA ASN A 184 -1.09 9.42 21.87
C ASN A 184 -0.41 8.03 21.99
N GLY A 185 0.58 7.91 22.88
CA GLY A 185 1.18 6.62 23.22
C GLY A 185 0.17 5.62 23.81
N GLY A 186 -0.81 6.11 24.59
CA GLY A 186 -1.87 5.30 25.16
C GLY A 186 -2.77 4.66 24.09
N ILE A 187 -3.34 5.47 23.19
CA ILE A 187 -4.21 4.94 22.12
C ILE A 187 -3.43 4.07 21.13
N SER A 188 -2.17 4.43 20.82
CA SER A 188 -1.30 3.63 19.95
C SER A 188 -1.04 2.25 20.56
N THR A 189 -0.64 2.21 21.84
CA THR A 189 -0.38 0.95 22.56
C THR A 189 -1.65 0.11 22.67
N GLY A 190 -2.78 0.73 23.05
CA GLY A 190 -4.08 0.04 23.14
C GLY A 190 -4.51 -0.59 21.82
N THR A 191 -4.33 0.13 20.70
CA THR A 191 -4.69 -0.39 19.37
C THR A 191 -3.83 -1.59 18.96
N ILE A 192 -2.53 -1.55 19.26
CA ILE A 192 -1.61 -2.69 18.99
C ILE A 192 -1.98 -3.89 19.85
N LEU A 193 -2.28 -3.69 21.14
CA LEU A 193 -2.72 -4.75 22.04
C LEU A 193 -4.04 -5.38 21.60
N TRP A 194 -5.05 -4.57 21.23
CA TRP A 194 -6.29 -5.09 20.65
C TRP A 194 -6.07 -5.84 19.34
N THR A 195 -5.15 -5.37 18.50
CA THR A 195 -4.77 -6.09 17.28
C THR A 195 -4.22 -7.48 17.61
N TRP A 196 -3.40 -7.59 18.65
CA TRP A 196 -2.93 -8.88 19.17
C TRP A 196 -4.10 -9.73 19.68
N GLU A 197 -4.94 -9.22 20.57
CA GLU A 197 -6.05 -9.98 21.16
C GLU A 197 -7.04 -10.50 20.10
N LEU A 198 -7.38 -9.68 19.12
CA LEU A 198 -8.39 -10.02 18.11
C LEU A 198 -7.86 -10.87 16.95
N PHE A 199 -6.57 -10.74 16.62
CA PHE A 199 -6.01 -11.31 15.38
C PHE A 199 -4.73 -12.14 15.59
N GLN A 200 -4.43 -12.53 16.83
CA GLN A 200 -3.22 -13.27 17.21
C GLN A 200 -2.86 -14.40 16.23
N ASP A 201 -3.82 -15.27 15.89
CA ASP A 201 -3.58 -16.43 15.03
C ASP A 201 -3.07 -16.07 13.63
N ARG A 202 -3.39 -14.86 13.14
CA ARG A 202 -2.93 -14.37 11.83
C ARG A 202 -1.57 -13.68 11.89
N ILE A 203 -1.25 -13.04 13.00
CA ILE A 203 -0.09 -12.12 13.09
C ILE A 203 1.08 -12.67 13.91
N ARG A 204 0.86 -13.63 14.81
CA ARG A 204 1.90 -14.15 15.73
C ARG A 204 3.14 -14.73 15.03
N ASN A 205 2.98 -15.21 13.79
CA ASN A 205 4.04 -15.82 12.99
C ASN A 205 4.66 -14.83 11.99
N ILE A 206 4.35 -13.54 12.09
CA ILE A 206 4.99 -12.50 11.28
C ILE A 206 6.23 -12.02 12.02
N GLY A 207 7.41 -12.45 11.57
CA GLY A 207 8.68 -11.95 12.10
C GLY A 207 8.85 -10.46 11.78
N LEU A 208 9.08 -9.65 12.82
CA LEU A 208 9.30 -8.20 12.67
C LEU A 208 10.76 -7.84 12.45
N HIS A 209 11.69 -8.79 12.64
CA HIS A 209 13.14 -8.58 12.50
C HIS A 209 13.62 -7.38 13.34
N ILE A 210 13.19 -7.38 14.60
CA ILE A 210 13.59 -6.43 15.64
C ILE A 210 14.55 -7.15 16.62
N PRO A 211 15.25 -6.42 17.52
CA PRO A 211 16.21 -7.03 18.42
C PRO A 211 15.65 -8.16 19.31
N GLU A 212 14.35 -8.18 19.56
CA GLU A 212 13.66 -9.20 20.35
C GLU A 212 13.04 -10.36 19.53
N SER A 213 13.22 -10.38 18.20
CA SER A 213 12.70 -11.45 17.31
C SER A 213 13.44 -12.77 17.43
#